data_AF-A0A1F3V1Y8-F1
#
_entry.id   AF-A0A1F3V1Y8-F1
#
_cell.length_a   1.000
_cell.length_b   1.000
_cell.length_c   1.000
_cell.angle_alpha   90.00
_cell.angle_beta   90.00
_cell.angle_gamma   90.00
#
_symmetry.space_group_name_H-M   'P 1'
#
loop_
_entity.id
_entity.type
_entity.pdbx_description
1 polymer ?
#
loop_
_entity_poly.entity_id
_entity_poly.type
_entity_poly.pdbx_seq_one_letter_code
_entity_poly.pdbx_strand_id
1 'polypeptide(L)'
;MYKKSSFLKMAIMSMLASLLIVRPAASVPINLITCLASEEDSIYKEHNLSAEYKLNQWFIVYFASATKMQLRPEYFQKICGNKSGNKNISRALLKEILTNGPTIFTVNSNENEAIKRLFPIDREELSGEVVRLFYQYLTDLQAKAATYDCLEKYIPEITYFSERFKFLESDLDTKNLISKEDLPKVFKIFTALDGIDEIYAKCTKDFAREQKLRRKADEAEAKNNN
;
A
#
# COMPACT_ATOMS: atom_id res chain seq x y z
N MET A 1 -14.47 -31.61 75.56
CA MET A 1 -13.58 -30.42 75.66
C MET A 1 -12.49 -30.52 74.62
N TYR A 2 -12.14 -29.39 74.00
CA TYR A 2 -11.09 -29.12 72.99
C TYR A 2 -11.33 -29.48 71.50
N LYS A 3 -11.87 -28.47 70.81
CA LYS A 3 -11.67 -28.12 69.40
C LYS A 3 -10.18 -27.86 69.10
N LYS A 4 -9.66 -28.39 67.98
CA LYS A 4 -8.52 -27.93 67.13
C LYS A 4 -8.30 -29.07 66.11
N SER A 5 -8.05 -28.89 64.81
CA SER A 5 -7.33 -27.83 64.12
C SER A 5 -7.72 -27.86 62.64
N SER A 6 -8.37 -26.79 62.17
CA SER A 6 -8.71 -26.54 60.77
C SER A 6 -7.70 -25.54 60.16
N PHE A 7 -6.40 -25.83 60.28
CA PHE A 7 -5.34 -24.93 59.82
C PHE A 7 -4.47 -25.50 58.67
N LEU A 8 -4.69 -26.76 58.24
CA LEU A 8 -3.80 -27.41 57.28
C LEU A 8 -4.20 -27.25 55.80
N LYS A 9 -5.41 -26.74 55.51
CA LYS A 9 -5.88 -26.56 54.12
C LYS A 9 -5.62 -25.18 53.51
N MET A 10 -5.06 -24.24 54.28
CA MET A 10 -4.88 -22.85 53.84
C MET A 10 -3.46 -22.51 53.35
N ALA A 11 -2.56 -23.51 53.28
CA ALA A 11 -1.16 -23.31 52.86
C ALA A 11 -0.83 -23.86 51.45
N ILE A 12 -1.72 -24.64 50.82
CA ILE A 12 -1.46 -25.27 49.51
C ILE A 12 -2.05 -24.45 48.35
N MET A 13 -2.84 -23.41 48.64
CA MET A 13 -3.50 -22.57 47.64
C MET A 13 -2.87 -21.16 47.52
N SER A 14 -1.57 -21.03 47.79
CA SER A 14 -0.83 -19.75 47.71
C SER A 14 0.54 -19.87 47.02
N MET A 15 0.77 -20.95 46.26
CA MET A 15 2.05 -21.20 45.58
C MET A 15 1.89 -21.50 44.08
N LEU A 16 0.86 -20.91 43.46
CA LEU A 16 0.55 -21.05 42.02
C LEU A 16 0.25 -19.70 41.34
N ALA A 17 0.75 -18.60 41.92
CA ALA A 17 0.47 -17.23 41.47
C ALA A 17 1.71 -16.42 41.05
N SER A 18 2.88 -17.04 40.87
CA SER A 18 4.15 -16.29 40.79
C SER A 18 5.06 -16.72 39.66
N LEU A 19 4.57 -16.89 38.42
CA LEU A 19 5.44 -16.97 37.24
C LEU A 19 4.72 -16.69 35.90
N LEU A 20 3.81 -15.71 35.88
CA LEU A 20 3.57 -14.97 34.63
C LEU A 20 4.73 -13.98 34.46
N ILE A 21 5.90 -14.49 34.06
CA ILE A 21 6.95 -13.64 33.49
C ILE A 21 6.35 -13.12 32.19
N VAL A 22 5.73 -11.94 32.27
CA VAL A 22 5.45 -11.11 31.12
C VAL A 22 6.81 -10.83 30.51
N ARG A 23 7.21 -11.64 29.52
CA ARG A 23 8.39 -11.35 28.72
C ARG A 23 8.14 -9.95 28.16
N PRO A 24 8.99 -8.94 28.45
CA PRO A 24 8.89 -7.69 27.73
C PRO A 24 8.95 -8.09 26.25
N ALA A 25 7.91 -7.75 25.50
CA ALA A 25 7.91 -7.96 24.06
C ALA A 25 9.16 -7.22 23.58
N ALA A 26 10.21 -7.97 23.23
CA ALA A 26 11.40 -7.40 22.63
C ALA A 26 10.87 -6.62 21.43
N SER A 27 10.94 -5.29 21.52
CA SER A 27 10.45 -4.41 20.48
C SER A 27 11.27 -4.73 19.24
N VAL A 28 10.70 -5.54 18.34
CA VAL A 28 11.32 -5.85 17.06
C VAL A 28 11.66 -4.50 16.42
N PRO A 29 12.93 -4.26 16.05
CA PRO A 29 13.31 -3.00 15.46
C PRO A 29 12.36 -2.69 14.30
N ILE A 30 11.71 -1.53 14.40
CA ILE A 30 10.75 -0.98 13.46
C ILE A 30 11.52 -0.67 12.18
N ASN A 31 11.65 -1.65 11.29
CA ASN A 31 12.41 -1.50 10.05
C ASN A 31 11.49 -1.72 8.85
N LEU A 32 11.13 -0.61 8.21
CA LEU A 32 10.31 -0.59 7.00
C LEU A 32 10.95 -1.43 5.87
N ILE A 33 12.28 -1.39 5.71
CA ILE A 33 12.97 -2.17 4.68
C ILE A 33 12.76 -3.67 4.89
N THR A 34 12.82 -4.15 6.14
CA THR A 34 12.58 -5.57 6.43
C THR A 34 11.15 -6.00 6.07
N CYS A 35 10.18 -5.13 6.31
CA CYS A 35 8.79 -5.33 5.93
C CYS A 35 8.62 -5.37 4.40
N LEU A 36 9.22 -4.42 3.68
CA LEU A 36 9.20 -4.39 2.21
C LEU A 36 9.91 -5.60 1.58
N ALA A 37 11.05 -6.02 2.12
CA ALA A 37 11.77 -7.21 1.64
C ALA A 37 10.97 -8.50 1.86
N SER A 38 10.18 -8.59 2.93
CA SER A 38 9.28 -9.72 3.15
C SER A 38 8.12 -9.76 2.14
N GLU A 39 7.62 -8.59 1.73
CA GLU A 39 6.64 -8.49 0.64
C GLU A 39 7.27 -8.91 -0.69
N GLU A 40 8.47 -8.42 -0.98
CA GLU A 40 9.23 -8.77 -2.20
C GLU A 40 9.41 -10.29 -2.34
N ASP A 41 9.88 -10.97 -1.29
CA ASP A 41 10.06 -12.43 -1.26
C ASP A 41 8.73 -13.17 -1.49
N SER A 42 7.62 -12.62 -0.98
CA SER A 42 6.29 -13.18 -1.20
C SER A 42 5.85 -13.02 -2.66
N ILE A 43 6.04 -11.84 -3.26
CA ILE A 43 5.70 -11.56 -4.66
C ILE A 43 6.57 -12.41 -5.61
N TYR A 44 7.87 -12.52 -5.32
CA TYR A 44 8.82 -13.26 -6.14
C TYR A 44 8.47 -14.75 -6.23
N LYS A 45 8.03 -15.37 -5.12
CA LYS A 45 7.58 -16.78 -5.09
C LYS A 45 6.34 -17.03 -5.96
N GLU A 46 5.53 -16.01 -6.20
CA GLU A 46 4.35 -16.08 -7.06
C GLU A 46 4.70 -15.88 -8.56
N HIS A 47 5.98 -15.66 -8.90
CA HIS A 47 6.48 -15.41 -10.26
C HIS A 47 5.75 -14.29 -11.01
N ASN A 48 5.22 -13.32 -10.27
CA ASN A 48 4.38 -12.26 -10.80
C ASN A 48 5.19 -10.96 -10.85
N LEU A 49 5.76 -10.62 -12.00
CA LEU A 49 6.41 -9.32 -12.26
C LEU A 49 5.34 -8.22 -12.47
N SER A 50 4.50 -8.03 -11.47
CA SER A 50 3.33 -7.15 -11.54
C SER A 50 3.65 -5.69 -11.20
N ALA A 51 2.64 -4.83 -11.29
CA ALA A 51 2.71 -3.45 -10.82
C ALA A 51 3.12 -3.37 -9.34
N GLU A 52 2.67 -4.32 -8.52
CA GLU A 52 3.02 -4.45 -7.11
C GLU A 52 4.52 -4.74 -6.92
N TYR A 53 5.11 -5.60 -7.74
CA TYR A 53 6.56 -5.86 -7.70
C TYR A 53 7.36 -4.60 -7.99
N LYS A 54 7.01 -3.87 -9.06
CA LYS A 54 7.69 -2.61 -9.42
C LYS A 54 7.55 -1.56 -8.33
N LEU A 55 6.35 -1.42 -7.74
CA LEU A 55 6.10 -0.49 -6.64
C LEU A 55 6.96 -0.84 -5.42
N ASN A 56 7.05 -2.12 -5.07
CA ASN A 56 7.87 -2.60 -3.97
C ASN A 56 9.37 -2.34 -4.20
N GLN A 57 9.88 -2.67 -5.38
CA GLN A 57 11.27 -2.39 -5.76
C GLN A 57 11.61 -0.90 -5.63
N TRP A 58 10.72 -0.03 -6.09
CA TRP A 58 10.91 1.41 -5.96
C TRP A 58 11.06 1.83 -4.50
N PHE A 59 10.18 1.35 -3.61
CA PHE A 59 10.27 1.68 -2.19
C PHE A 59 11.52 1.11 -1.53
N ILE A 60 11.92 -0.13 -1.85
CA ILE A 60 13.16 -0.72 -1.32
C ILE A 60 14.36 0.15 -1.70
N VAL A 61 14.49 0.51 -2.98
CA VAL A 61 15.59 1.36 -3.47
C VAL A 61 15.55 2.73 -2.81
N TYR A 62 14.38 3.37 -2.75
CA TYR A 62 14.23 4.68 -2.13
C TYR A 62 14.65 4.64 -0.65
N PHE A 63 14.07 3.76 0.15
CA PHE A 63 14.34 3.71 1.59
C PHE A 63 15.71 3.14 1.95
N ALA A 64 16.33 2.34 1.07
CA ALA A 64 17.74 1.95 1.23
C ALA A 64 18.69 3.16 1.14
N SER A 65 18.35 4.17 0.33
CA SER A 65 19.10 5.43 0.28
C SER A 65 18.70 6.39 1.40
N ALA A 66 17.40 6.46 1.73
CA ALA A 66 16.84 7.32 2.77
C ALA A 66 16.92 6.70 4.18
N THR A 67 18.09 6.17 4.57
CA THR A 67 18.30 5.39 5.81
C THR A 67 17.91 6.10 7.12
N LYS A 68 17.75 7.43 7.07
CA LYS A 68 17.42 8.29 8.22
C LYS A 68 15.92 8.47 8.43
N MET A 69 15.13 8.08 7.44
CA MET A 69 13.67 8.18 7.47
C MET A 69 13.07 6.93 8.11
N GLN A 70 12.35 7.11 9.21
CA GLN A 70 11.66 6.04 9.92
C GLN A 70 10.16 6.30 9.93
N LEU A 71 9.34 5.28 9.67
CA LEU A 71 7.90 5.40 9.90
C LEU A 71 7.63 5.62 11.39
N ARG A 72 6.66 6.48 11.70
CA ARG A 72 6.16 6.56 13.07
C ARG A 72 5.54 5.21 13.48
N PRO A 73 5.61 4.82 14.76
CA PRO A 73 5.14 3.52 15.22
C PRO A 73 3.70 3.19 14.83
N GLU A 74 2.79 4.17 14.87
CA GLU A 74 1.39 4.01 14.50
C GLU A 74 1.20 3.63 13.02
N TYR A 75 1.95 4.26 12.11
CA TYR A 75 1.89 3.95 10.68
C TYR A 75 2.65 2.67 10.36
N PHE A 76 3.77 2.41 11.04
CA PHE A 76 4.46 1.13 10.90
C PHE A 76 3.55 -0.03 11.29
N GLN A 77 2.86 0.05 12.43
CA GLN A 77 1.93 -0.99 12.84
C GLN A 77 0.74 -1.13 11.87
N LYS A 78 0.25 0.00 11.33
CA LYS A 78 -0.83 -0.01 10.34
C LYS A 78 -0.43 -0.67 9.02
N ILE A 79 0.78 -0.40 8.53
CA ILE A 79 1.29 -0.87 7.23
C ILE A 79 1.87 -2.28 7.35
N CYS A 80 2.75 -2.50 8.33
CA CYS A 80 3.55 -3.72 8.50
C CYS A 80 3.05 -4.64 9.61
N GLY A 81 2.24 -4.15 10.54
CA GLY A 81 1.83 -4.91 11.74
C GLY A 81 0.67 -5.88 11.52
N ASN A 82 0.00 -5.83 10.38
CA ASN A 82 -1.07 -6.76 10.05
C ASN A 82 -0.49 -8.13 9.65
N LYS A 83 -0.41 -9.03 10.65
CA LYS A 83 0.07 -10.42 10.50
C LYS A 83 -0.80 -11.31 9.58
N SER A 84 -1.95 -10.81 9.12
CA SER A 84 -2.95 -11.58 8.35
C SER A 84 -2.68 -11.62 6.84
N GLY A 85 -1.42 -11.57 6.39
CA GLY A 85 -1.11 -11.71 4.96
C GLY A 85 -1.50 -10.51 4.12
N ASN A 86 -1.22 -9.29 4.62
CA ASN A 86 -1.23 -8.10 3.76
C ASN A 86 -0.16 -8.28 2.68
N LYS A 87 -0.54 -8.83 1.53
CA LYS A 87 0.32 -8.99 0.34
C LYS A 87 0.70 -7.66 -0.32
N ASN A 88 0.21 -6.54 0.22
CA ASN A 88 0.20 -5.23 -0.42
C ASN A 88 0.76 -4.15 0.51
N ILE A 89 1.85 -4.44 1.21
CA ILE A 89 2.59 -3.50 2.08
C ILE A 89 2.96 -2.24 1.30
N SER A 90 3.52 -2.36 0.10
CA SER A 90 3.93 -1.23 -0.72
C SER A 90 2.74 -0.38 -1.15
N ARG A 91 1.62 -1.01 -1.50
CA ARG A 91 0.38 -0.31 -1.82
C ARG A 91 -0.18 0.44 -0.61
N ALA A 92 -0.14 -0.18 0.57
CA ALA A 92 -0.56 0.46 1.82
C ALA A 92 0.35 1.65 2.16
N LEU A 93 1.66 1.50 2.00
CA LEU A 93 2.63 2.59 2.20
C LEU A 93 2.34 3.75 1.24
N LEU A 94 2.17 3.47 -0.05
CA LEU A 94 1.81 4.46 -1.05
C LEU A 94 0.54 5.23 -0.65
N LYS A 95 -0.51 4.51 -0.25
CA LYS A 95 -1.76 5.10 0.26
C LYS A 95 -1.52 6.03 1.44
N GLU A 96 -0.76 5.59 2.45
CA GLU A 96 -0.51 6.40 3.64
C GLU A 96 0.31 7.65 3.35
N ILE A 97 1.30 7.58 2.44
CA ILE A 97 2.07 8.76 2.03
C ILE A 97 1.20 9.75 1.27
N LEU A 98 0.39 9.28 0.31
CA LEU A 98 -0.50 10.16 -0.47
C LEU A 98 -1.58 10.83 0.39
N THR A 99 -2.04 10.17 1.46
CA THR A 99 -3.15 10.66 2.28
C THR A 99 -2.73 11.48 3.49
N ASN A 100 -1.62 11.12 4.15
CA ASN A 100 -1.14 11.80 5.35
C ASN A 100 0.14 12.62 5.08
N GLY A 101 0.65 12.58 3.86
CA GLY A 101 1.87 13.24 3.44
C GLY A 101 3.12 12.63 4.08
N PRO A 102 4.26 13.32 3.96
CA PRO A 102 5.53 12.85 4.53
C PRO A 102 5.59 13.00 6.06
N THR A 103 4.49 13.43 6.69
CA THR A 103 4.41 13.56 8.16
C THR A 103 4.37 12.21 8.87
N ILE A 104 4.06 11.12 8.15
CA ILE A 104 4.10 9.74 8.66
C ILE A 104 5.52 9.28 9.00
N PHE A 105 6.53 10.04 8.59
CA PHE A 105 7.92 9.76 8.87
C PHE A 105 8.49 10.67 9.97
N THR A 106 9.49 10.15 10.64
CA THR A 106 10.32 10.80 11.65
C THR A 106 11.79 10.51 11.39
N VAL A 107 12.66 11.37 11.92
CA VAL A 107 14.09 11.12 12.02
C VAL A 107 14.40 10.53 13.39
N ASN A 108 15.38 9.63 13.46
CA ASN A 108 15.83 9.07 14.74
C ASN A 108 16.34 10.18 15.67
N SER A 109 15.89 10.17 16.92
CA SER A 109 16.24 11.19 17.93
C SER A 109 17.74 11.31 18.17
N ASN A 110 18.47 10.21 17.95
CA ASN A 110 19.91 10.10 18.18
C ASN A 110 20.75 10.60 17.00
N GLU A 111 20.13 11.02 15.90
CA GLU A 111 20.84 11.59 14.76
C GLU A 111 21.37 13.00 15.08
N ASN A 112 22.45 13.39 14.40
CA ASN A 112 23.02 14.71 14.59
C ASN A 112 22.13 15.83 14.02
N GLU A 113 22.34 17.07 14.48
CA GLU A 113 21.53 18.22 14.08
C GLU A 113 21.63 18.54 12.58
N ALA A 114 22.75 18.22 11.93
CA ALA A 114 22.89 18.40 10.48
C ALA A 114 21.91 17.50 9.71
N ILE A 115 21.78 16.23 10.09
CA ILE A 115 20.84 15.27 9.50
C ILE A 115 19.40 15.70 9.76
N LYS A 116 19.08 16.17 10.96
CA LYS A 116 17.74 16.70 11.27
C LYS A 116 17.35 17.89 10.40
N ARG A 117 18.32 18.72 9.99
CA ARG A 117 18.10 19.85 9.06
C ARG A 117 17.87 19.41 7.61
N LEU A 118 18.40 18.26 7.20
CA LEU A 118 18.19 17.70 5.85
C LEU A 118 16.84 16.97 5.75
N PHE A 119 16.32 16.43 6.85
CA PHE A 119 15.09 15.66 6.86
C PHE A 119 13.86 16.36 6.21
N PRO A 120 13.62 17.68 6.35
CA PRO A 120 12.56 18.37 5.61
C PRO A 120 12.74 18.30 4.08
N ILE A 121 13.97 18.32 3.58
CA ILE A 121 14.28 18.26 2.15
C ILE A 121 13.94 16.86 1.62
N ASP A 122 14.39 15.81 2.30
CA ASP A 122 14.08 14.42 1.92
C ASP A 122 12.57 14.15 1.92
N ARG A 123 11.82 14.79 2.82
CA ARG A 123 10.35 14.70 2.89
C ARG A 123 9.67 15.40 1.72
N GLU A 124 10.19 16.55 1.30
CA GLU A 124 9.67 17.29 0.16
C GLU A 124 9.96 16.55 -1.15
N GLU A 125 11.17 15.99 -1.30
CA GLU A 125 11.54 15.14 -2.43
C GLU A 125 10.65 13.90 -2.52
N LEU A 126 10.48 13.18 -1.39
CA LEU A 126 9.58 12.03 -1.33
C LEU A 126 8.16 12.37 -1.80
N SER A 127 7.66 13.55 -1.43
CA SER A 127 6.28 13.96 -1.75
C SER A 127 6.09 14.12 -3.26
N GLY A 128 7.04 14.77 -3.95
CA GLY A 128 6.98 14.90 -5.41
C GLY A 128 7.14 13.57 -6.12
N GLU A 129 8.07 12.74 -5.65
CA GLU A 129 8.36 11.42 -6.20
C GLU A 129 7.18 10.44 -6.06
N VAL A 130 6.51 10.45 -4.91
CA VAL A 130 5.38 9.53 -4.62
C VAL A 130 4.16 9.82 -5.49
N VAL A 131 3.92 11.08 -5.85
CA VAL A 131 2.85 11.43 -6.78
C VAL A 131 3.14 10.85 -8.18
N ARG A 132 4.36 10.98 -8.67
CA ARG A 132 4.78 10.37 -9.94
C ARG A 132 4.68 8.85 -9.87
N LEU A 133 5.14 8.26 -8.77
CA LEU A 133 5.05 6.82 -8.54
C LEU A 133 3.61 6.33 -8.51
N PHE A 134 2.69 7.09 -7.91
CA PHE A 134 1.26 6.77 -7.91
C PHE A 134 0.70 6.69 -9.33
N TYR A 135 1.02 7.67 -10.18
CA TYR A 135 0.61 7.66 -11.57
C TYR A 135 1.20 6.46 -12.34
N GLN A 136 2.52 6.26 -12.24
CA GLN A 136 3.20 5.12 -12.85
C GLN A 136 2.55 3.79 -12.43
N TYR A 137 2.22 3.66 -11.15
CA TYR A 137 1.54 2.48 -10.62
C TYR A 137 0.15 2.29 -11.23
N LEU A 138 -0.66 3.34 -11.39
CA LEU A 138 -1.94 3.26 -12.08
C LEU A 138 -1.78 2.85 -13.55
N THR A 139 -0.80 3.42 -14.25
CA THR A 139 -0.50 3.06 -15.65
C THR A 139 -0.07 1.60 -15.78
N ASP A 140 0.77 1.10 -14.87
CA ASP A 140 1.19 -0.31 -14.84
C ASP A 140 -0.02 -1.24 -14.57
N LEU A 141 -0.96 -0.83 -13.72
CA LEU A 141 -2.21 -1.56 -13.51
C LEU A 141 -3.09 -1.56 -14.77
N GLN A 142 -3.21 -0.42 -15.46
CA GLN A 142 -3.97 -0.33 -16.71
C GLN A 142 -3.37 -1.19 -17.82
N ALA A 143 -2.04 -1.27 -17.91
CA ALA A 143 -1.34 -2.08 -18.90
C ALA A 143 -1.63 -3.60 -18.76
N LYS A 144 -2.02 -4.05 -17.57
CA LYS A 144 -2.42 -5.44 -17.31
C LYS A 144 -3.90 -5.72 -17.66
N ALA A 145 -4.72 -4.68 -17.79
CA ALA A 145 -6.13 -4.85 -18.15
C ALA A 145 -6.31 -5.29 -19.62
N ALA A 146 -7.48 -5.88 -19.93
CA ALA A 146 -7.79 -6.32 -21.29
C ALA A 146 -7.85 -5.16 -22.31
N THR A 147 -8.22 -3.97 -21.85
CA THR A 147 -8.15 -2.71 -22.59
C THR A 147 -7.67 -1.60 -21.66
N TYR A 148 -7.01 -0.59 -22.22
CA TYR A 148 -6.43 0.53 -21.47
C TYR A 148 -7.46 1.30 -20.62
N ASP A 149 -8.66 1.49 -21.17
CA ASP A 149 -9.78 2.20 -20.55
C ASP A 149 -10.60 1.36 -19.57
N CYS A 150 -10.31 0.06 -19.44
CA CYS A 150 -11.17 -0.80 -18.63
C CYS A 150 -11.15 -0.44 -17.14
N LEU A 151 -9.97 -0.16 -16.57
CA LEU A 151 -9.92 0.20 -15.16
C LEU A 151 -10.65 1.51 -14.88
N GLU A 152 -10.63 2.47 -15.81
CA GLU A 152 -11.36 3.72 -15.71
C GLU A 152 -12.88 3.51 -15.62
N LYS A 153 -13.41 2.50 -16.32
CA LYS A 153 -14.83 2.12 -16.25
C LYS A 153 -15.27 1.67 -14.86
N TYR A 154 -14.39 0.97 -14.13
CA TYR A 154 -14.70 0.41 -12.81
C TYR A 154 -14.17 1.26 -11.66
N ILE A 155 -13.20 2.14 -11.93
CA ILE A 155 -12.59 3.07 -10.98
C ILE A 155 -12.53 4.45 -11.66
N PRO A 156 -13.66 5.18 -11.74
CA PRO A 156 -13.75 6.44 -12.48
C PRO A 156 -12.78 7.53 -11.98
N GLU A 157 -12.36 7.45 -10.73
CA GLU A 157 -11.33 8.31 -10.16
C GLU A 157 -9.97 8.20 -10.89
N ILE A 158 -9.68 7.11 -11.59
CA ILE A 158 -8.46 6.98 -12.41
C ILE A 158 -8.47 7.98 -13.57
N THR A 159 -9.61 8.19 -14.24
CA THR A 159 -9.72 9.18 -15.32
C THR A 159 -9.41 10.57 -14.80
N TYR A 160 -9.95 10.93 -13.62
CA TYR A 160 -9.70 12.22 -12.98
C TYR A 160 -8.20 12.51 -12.79
N PHE A 161 -7.45 11.55 -12.25
CA PHE A 161 -6.00 11.74 -12.09
C PHE A 161 -5.28 11.70 -13.43
N SER A 162 -5.64 10.77 -14.32
CA SER A 162 -4.99 10.64 -15.64
C SER A 162 -5.09 11.91 -16.48
N GLU A 163 -6.23 12.59 -16.46
CA GLU A 163 -6.40 13.88 -17.13
C GLU A 163 -5.52 14.94 -16.49
N ARG A 164 -5.54 15.07 -15.16
CA ARG A 164 -4.71 16.06 -14.45
C ARG A 164 -3.22 15.84 -14.67
N PHE A 165 -2.75 14.59 -14.66
CA PHE A 165 -1.35 14.27 -14.95
C PHE A 165 -0.95 14.66 -16.37
N LYS A 166 -1.78 14.39 -17.38
CA LYS A 166 -1.52 14.81 -18.77
C LYS A 166 -1.35 16.33 -18.91
N PHE A 167 -2.12 17.12 -18.17
CA PHE A 167 -2.01 18.59 -18.19
C PHE A 167 -0.84 19.11 -17.37
N LEU A 168 -0.36 18.36 -16.38
CA LEU A 168 0.64 18.81 -15.43
C LEU A 168 2.03 18.23 -15.69
N GLU A 169 2.20 17.28 -16.63
CA GLU A 169 3.52 16.95 -17.18
C GLU A 169 4.18 18.15 -17.88
N SER A 170 3.38 19.13 -18.35
CA SER A 170 3.91 20.39 -18.90
C SER A 170 4.28 21.43 -17.84
N ASP A 171 3.77 21.30 -16.60
CA ASP A 171 4.00 22.27 -15.52
C ASP A 171 4.90 21.65 -14.44
N LEU A 172 6.07 22.25 -14.19
CA LEU A 172 7.17 21.70 -13.38
C LEU A 172 6.87 21.45 -11.88
N ASP A 173 5.65 21.71 -11.40
CA ASP A 173 5.32 21.59 -9.98
C ASP A 173 4.37 20.42 -9.69
N THR A 174 4.90 19.21 -9.76
CA THR A 174 4.20 17.97 -9.39
C THR A 174 3.88 17.87 -7.89
N LYS A 175 4.42 18.77 -7.05
CA LYS A 175 4.28 18.71 -5.58
C LYS A 175 2.87 19.03 -5.09
N ASN A 176 2.05 19.66 -5.92
CA ASN A 176 0.68 20.09 -5.59
C ASN A 176 -0.41 19.34 -6.37
N LEU A 177 -0.06 18.23 -7.02
CA LEU A 177 -0.95 17.45 -7.89
C LEU A 177 -2.13 16.81 -7.14
N ILE A 178 -1.92 16.44 -5.87
CA ILE A 178 -2.96 15.85 -5.02
C ILE A 178 -3.25 16.84 -3.90
N SER A 179 -4.40 17.51 -3.99
CA SER A 179 -4.84 18.44 -2.96
C SER A 179 -5.66 17.74 -1.87
N LYS A 180 -6.03 18.46 -0.82
CA LYS A 180 -6.92 17.91 0.24
C LYS A 180 -8.26 17.43 -0.32
N GLU A 181 -8.77 18.10 -1.35
CA GLU A 181 -10.02 17.78 -2.04
C GLU A 181 -9.92 16.50 -2.88
N ASP A 182 -8.70 16.02 -3.14
CA ASP A 182 -8.43 14.81 -3.89
C ASP A 182 -8.31 13.55 -3.02
N LEU A 183 -8.07 13.72 -1.73
CA LEU A 183 -7.92 12.60 -0.78
C LEU A 183 -9.10 11.62 -0.80
N PRO A 184 -10.38 12.05 -0.88
CA PRO A 184 -11.48 11.10 -1.02
C PRO A 184 -11.39 10.25 -2.30
N LYS A 185 -10.88 10.82 -3.41
CA LYS A 185 -10.71 10.10 -4.67
C LYS A 185 -9.57 9.10 -4.59
N VAL A 186 -8.43 9.52 -4.02
CA VAL A 186 -7.31 8.62 -3.72
C VAL A 186 -7.77 7.43 -2.88
N PHE A 187 -8.55 7.68 -1.82
CA PHE A 187 -9.07 6.62 -0.96
C PHE A 187 -9.96 5.63 -1.71
N LYS A 188 -10.86 6.12 -2.58
CA LYS A 188 -11.72 5.27 -3.40
C LYS A 188 -10.92 4.40 -4.36
N ILE A 189 -9.87 4.94 -5.00
CA ILE A 189 -8.96 4.16 -5.85
C ILE A 189 -8.39 3.00 -5.05
N PHE A 190 -7.72 3.27 -3.92
CA PHE A 190 -7.11 2.20 -3.13
C PHE A 190 -8.12 1.19 -2.59
N THR A 191 -9.35 1.62 -2.27
CA THR A 191 -10.43 0.71 -1.87
C THR A 191 -10.85 -0.20 -3.01
N ALA A 192 -10.95 0.31 -4.24
CA ALA A 192 -11.26 -0.51 -5.41
C ALA A 192 -10.12 -1.48 -5.76
N LEU A 193 -8.86 -1.08 -5.53
CA LEU A 193 -7.68 -1.92 -5.77
C LEU A 193 -7.59 -3.13 -4.82
N ASP A 194 -8.34 -3.14 -3.71
CA ASP A 194 -8.42 -4.33 -2.85
C ASP A 194 -9.15 -5.50 -3.53
N GLY A 195 -9.97 -5.23 -4.55
CA GLY A 195 -10.64 -6.22 -5.41
C GLY A 195 -10.21 -6.12 -6.88
N ILE A 196 -8.92 -5.86 -7.14
CA ILE A 196 -8.42 -5.62 -8.50
C ILE A 196 -8.54 -6.86 -9.41
N ASP A 197 -8.41 -8.07 -8.86
CA ASP A 197 -8.53 -9.30 -9.64
C ASP A 197 -9.96 -9.50 -10.16
N GLU A 198 -10.97 -9.18 -9.36
CA GLU A 198 -12.37 -9.18 -9.79
C GLU A 198 -12.62 -8.14 -10.88
N ILE A 199 -11.97 -6.97 -10.80
CA ILE A 199 -12.04 -5.94 -11.82
C ILE A 199 -11.41 -6.45 -13.13
N TYR A 200 -10.23 -7.07 -13.09
CA TYR A 200 -9.61 -7.65 -14.29
C TYR A 200 -10.45 -8.78 -14.91
N ALA A 201 -11.08 -9.61 -14.09
CA ALA A 201 -11.99 -10.64 -14.58
C ALA A 201 -13.21 -10.02 -15.29
N LYS A 202 -13.75 -8.91 -14.77
CA LYS A 202 -14.82 -8.15 -15.43
C LYS A 202 -14.33 -7.52 -16.73
N CYS A 203 -13.13 -6.92 -16.76
CA CYS A 203 -12.51 -6.38 -17.96
C CYS A 203 -12.42 -7.40 -19.09
N THR A 204 -11.94 -8.60 -18.78
CA THR A 204 -11.80 -9.69 -19.76
C THR A 204 -13.15 -10.10 -20.35
N LYS A 205 -14.19 -10.18 -19.51
CA LYS A 205 -15.56 -10.52 -19.94
C LYS A 205 -16.17 -9.44 -20.84
N ASP A 206 -16.01 -8.18 -20.45
CA ASP A 206 -16.53 -7.04 -21.21
C ASP A 206 -15.86 -6.95 -22.58
N PHE A 207 -14.53 -7.09 -22.64
CA PHE A 207 -13.79 -7.12 -23.90
C PHE A 207 -14.24 -8.26 -24.82
N ALA A 208 -14.38 -9.48 -24.30
CA ALA A 208 -14.85 -10.63 -25.08
C ALA A 208 -16.28 -10.42 -25.62
N ARG A 209 -17.16 -9.79 -24.83
CA ARG A 209 -18.53 -9.44 -25.27
C ARG A 209 -18.50 -8.42 -26.40
N GLU A 210 -17.69 -7.37 -26.28
CA GLU A 210 -17.57 -6.33 -27.31
C GLU A 210 -17.02 -6.88 -28.62
N GLN A 211 -16.00 -7.75 -28.56
CA GLN A 211 -15.46 -8.43 -29.74
C GLN A 211 -16.53 -9.28 -30.45
N LYS A 212 -17.37 -9.99 -29.69
CA LYS A 212 -18.48 -10.78 -30.26
C LYS A 212 -19.54 -9.90 -30.90
N LEU A 213 -19.85 -8.74 -30.32
CA LEU A 213 -20.81 -7.80 -30.89
C LEU A 213 -20.30 -7.18 -32.20
N ARG A 214 -19.02 -6.78 -32.23
CA ARG A 214 -18.37 -6.24 -33.43
C ARG A 214 -18.40 -7.23 -34.59
N ARG A 215 -17.98 -8.47 -34.37
CA ARG A 215 -18.03 -9.54 -35.40
C ARG A 215 -19.43 -9.74 -35.98
N LYS A 216 -20.46 -9.73 -35.14
CA LYS A 216 -21.86 -9.85 -35.60
C LYS A 216 -22.32 -8.66 -36.42
N ALA A 217 -21.86 -7.45 -36.10
CA ALA A 217 -22.16 -6.25 -36.87
C ALA A 217 -21.48 -6.32 -38.25
N ASP A 218 -20.20 -6.70 -38.30
CA ASP A 218 -19.45 -6.85 -39.53
C ASP A 218 -20.06 -7.92 -40.46
N GLU A 219 -20.50 -9.06 -39.90
CA GLU A 219 -21.22 -10.12 -40.63
C GLU A 219 -22.58 -9.65 -41.17
N ALA A 220 -23.28 -8.77 -40.46
CA ALA A 220 -24.56 -8.22 -40.91
C ALA A 220 -24.38 -7.20 -42.04
N GLU A 221 -23.35 -6.35 -41.94
CA GLU A 221 -23.00 -5.39 -43.00
C GLU A 221 -22.58 -6.10 -44.29
N ALA A 222 -21.76 -7.15 -44.19
CA ALA A 222 -21.34 -7.95 -45.33
C ALA A 222 -22.52 -8.65 -46.05
N LYS A 223 -23.60 -8.99 -45.33
CA LYS A 223 -24.80 -9.58 -45.92
C LYS A 223 -25.70 -8.56 -46.62
N ASN A 224 -25.66 -7.29 -46.23
CA ASN A 224 -26.44 -6.23 -46.88
C ASN A 224 -25.79 -5.73 -48.17
N ASN A 225 -24.48 -5.95 -48.33
CA ASN A 225 -23.69 -5.51 -49.49
C ASN A 225 -23.58 -6.57 -50.61
N ASN A 226 -24.14 -7.78 -50.42
CA ASN A 226 -24.22 -8.86 -51.40
C ASN A 226 -25.66 -9.12 -51.83
#